data_AF-A0A2S9G8S4-F1
#
_entry.id   AF-A0A2S9G8S4-F1
#
_cell.length_a   1.000
_cell.length_b   1.000
_cell.length_c   1.000
_cell.angle_alpha   90.00
_cell.angle_beta   90.00
_cell.angle_gamma   90.00
#
_symmetry.space_group_name_H-M   'P 1'
#
loop_
_entity.id
_entity.type
_entity.pdbx_description
1 polymer ?
#
loop_
_entity_poly.entity_id
_entity_poly.type
_entity_poly.pdbx_seq_one_letter_code
_entity_poly.pdbx_strand_id
1 'polypeptide(L)'
;HPVLDVSPFEVAQVVDAGDIAVNPFNIHEAIETIEAAAVDLTQDGTRLVTIGGDHTIALPLLRAAHAKHGPVALVHFDAHLDTW
;
A
#
# COMPACT_ATOMS: atom_id res chain seq x y z
N HIS A 1 7.76 -16.66 13.88
CA HIS A 1 7.92 -17.57 12.73
C HIS A 1 8.95 -18.62 13.07
N PRO A 2 8.56 -19.89 13.26
CA PRO A 2 9.43 -20.95 13.78
C PRO A 2 10.72 -21.21 12.97
N VAL A 3 10.73 -20.93 11.67
CA VAL A 3 11.91 -21.12 10.81
C VAL A 3 12.84 -19.90 10.81
N LEU A 4 12.31 -18.71 11.07
CA LEU A 4 13.08 -17.45 11.06
C LEU A 4 13.43 -16.98 12.47
N ASP A 5 13.02 -17.73 13.49
CA ASP A 5 13.18 -17.44 14.92
C ASP A 5 12.82 -15.99 15.31
N VAL A 6 11.79 -15.42 14.67
CA VAL A 6 11.38 -14.03 14.90
C VAL A 6 9.90 -13.92 15.22
N SER A 7 9.54 -13.15 16.23
CA SER A 7 8.15 -12.77 16.52
C SER A 7 7.93 -11.35 16.00
N PRO A 8 7.14 -11.14 14.92
CA PRO A 8 7.03 -9.82 14.27
C PRO A 8 6.61 -8.70 15.22
N PHE A 9 5.70 -8.98 16.14
CA PHE A 9 5.18 -8.00 17.10
C PHE A 9 6.14 -7.71 18.27
N GLU A 10 7.18 -8.50 18.46
CA GLU A 10 8.25 -8.19 19.42
C GLU A 10 9.28 -7.21 18.83
N VAL A 11 9.45 -7.24 17.50
CA VAL A 11 10.48 -6.44 16.81
C VAL A 11 9.92 -5.23 16.06
N ALA A 12 8.61 -5.15 15.87
CA ALA A 12 7.94 -4.04 15.22
C ALA A 12 6.62 -3.72 15.89
N GLN A 13 6.34 -2.43 16.08
CA GLN A 13 4.99 -1.97 16.43
C GLN A 13 4.12 -2.04 15.17
N VAL A 14 2.97 -2.68 15.31
CA VAL A 14 1.99 -2.84 14.23
C VAL A 14 0.66 -2.27 14.71
N VAL A 15 -0.06 -1.63 13.81
CA VAL A 15 -1.41 -1.12 14.04
C VAL A 15 -2.31 -1.56 12.90
N ASP A 16 -3.55 -1.89 13.21
CA ASP A 16 -4.61 -2.01 12.22
C ASP A 16 -5.10 -0.58 11.92
N ALA A 17 -4.82 -0.10 10.71
CA ALA A 17 -5.20 1.24 10.26
C ALA A 17 -6.66 1.30 9.76
N GLY A 18 -7.37 0.18 9.73
CA GLY A 18 -8.72 0.06 9.19
C GLY A 18 -8.77 0.21 7.67
N ASP A 19 -9.98 0.40 7.16
CA ASP A 19 -10.25 0.54 5.73
C ASP A 19 -10.22 2.02 5.29
N ILE A 20 -9.70 2.26 4.08
CA ILE A 20 -9.84 3.56 3.42
C ILE A 20 -11.22 3.63 2.78
N ALA A 21 -12.07 4.54 3.26
CA ALA A 21 -13.39 4.77 2.69
C ALA A 21 -13.26 5.46 1.32
N VAL A 22 -13.45 4.71 0.24
CA VAL A 22 -13.37 5.21 -1.14
C VAL A 22 -14.76 5.41 -1.75
N ASN A 23 -14.86 6.28 -2.76
CA ASN A 23 -16.09 6.43 -3.54
C ASN A 23 -16.26 5.25 -4.52
N PRO A 24 -17.30 4.40 -4.38
CA PRO A 24 -17.48 3.24 -5.26
C PRO A 24 -18.06 3.61 -6.65
N PHE A 25 -18.46 4.87 -6.86
CA PHE A 25 -19.10 5.34 -8.09
C PHE A 25 -18.23 6.26 -8.94
N ASN A 26 -17.06 6.69 -8.42
CA ASN A 26 -16.11 7.52 -9.15
C ASN A 26 -14.67 7.00 -8.94
N ILE A 27 -14.12 6.38 -9.98
CA ILE A 27 -12.79 5.76 -9.92
C ILE A 27 -11.66 6.77 -9.72
N HIS A 28 -11.79 7.99 -10.27
CA HIS A 28 -10.77 9.02 -10.12
C HIS A 28 -10.70 9.50 -8.66
N GLU A 29 -11.85 9.77 -8.05
CA GLU A 29 -11.93 10.12 -6.63
C GLU A 29 -11.43 8.99 -5.74
N ALA A 30 -11.75 7.74 -6.06
CA ALA A 30 -11.25 6.58 -5.32
C ALA A 30 -9.71 6.51 -5.34
N ILE A 31 -9.09 6.67 -6.52
CA ILE A 31 -7.63 6.66 -6.68
C ILE A 31 -6.99 7.80 -5.89
N GLU A 32 -7.50 9.02 -6.02
CA GLU A 32 -6.98 10.20 -5.28
C GLU A 32 -7.11 10.03 -3.77
N THR A 33 -8.21 9.45 -3.30
CA THR A 33 -8.45 9.16 -1.88
C THR A 33 -7.44 8.15 -1.34
N ILE A 34 -7.18 7.07 -2.08
CA ILE A 34 -6.19 6.06 -1.67
C ILE A 34 -4.79 6.66 -1.63
N GLU A 35 -4.41 7.46 -2.64
CA GLU A 35 -3.10 8.10 -2.70
C GLU A 35 -2.88 9.04 -1.51
N ALA A 36 -3.85 9.90 -1.23
CA ALA A 36 -3.79 10.84 -0.10
C ALA A 36 -3.69 10.12 1.25
N ALA A 37 -4.52 9.09 1.47
CA ALA A 37 -4.48 8.30 2.70
C ALA A 37 -3.15 7.54 2.85
N ALA A 38 -2.61 6.99 1.77
CA ALA A 38 -1.32 6.30 1.80
C ALA A 38 -0.16 7.26 2.10
N VAL A 39 -0.19 8.48 1.55
CA VAL A 39 0.78 9.52 1.90
C VAL A 39 0.67 9.85 3.40
N ASP A 40 -0.54 10.12 3.90
CA ASP A 40 -0.78 10.47 5.30
C ASP A 40 -0.28 9.38 6.28
N LEU A 41 -0.68 8.13 6.04
CA LEU A 41 -0.27 6.97 6.85
C LEU A 41 1.24 6.69 6.82
N THR A 42 1.97 7.24 5.86
CA THR A 42 3.41 7.01 5.71
C THR A 42 4.26 8.24 6.00
N GLN A 43 3.69 9.39 6.36
CA GLN A 43 4.46 10.64 6.54
C GLN A 43 5.63 10.50 7.52
N ASP A 44 5.44 9.71 8.58
CA ASP A 44 6.39 9.57 9.70
C ASP A 44 7.46 8.48 9.51
N GLY A 45 7.44 7.75 8.39
CA GLY A 45 8.34 6.59 8.21
C GLY A 45 7.63 5.25 8.24
N THR A 46 6.36 5.20 8.66
CA THR A 46 5.58 3.96 8.74
C THR A 46 5.51 3.26 7.40
N ARG A 47 5.57 1.92 7.43
CA ARG A 47 5.48 1.05 6.26
C ARG A 47 4.06 0.51 6.17
N LEU A 48 3.48 0.53 4.97
CA LEU A 48 2.15 0.00 4.74
C LEU A 48 2.21 -1.47 4.34
N VAL A 49 1.30 -2.26 4.91
CA VAL A 49 0.86 -3.54 4.37
C VAL A 49 -0.61 -3.34 4.02
N THR A 50 -0.91 -3.32 2.73
CA THR A 50 -2.27 -3.04 2.25
C THR A 50 -2.95 -4.34 1.83
N ILE A 51 -4.23 -4.46 2.20
CA ILE A 51 -5.13 -5.50 1.71
C ILE A 51 -6.21 -4.75 0.97
N GLY A 52 -6.38 -5.00 -0.33
CA GLY A 52 -7.41 -4.30 -1.09
C GLY A 52 -8.22 -5.21 -1.98
N GLY A 53 -8.84 -4.61 -2.99
CA GLY A 53 -9.68 -5.29 -3.97
C GLY A 53 -8.86 -5.73 -5.18
N ASP A 54 -9.26 -5.23 -6.35
CA ASP A 54 -8.51 -5.47 -7.59
C ASP A 54 -7.21 -4.66 -7.66
N HIS A 55 -6.45 -4.92 -8.73
CA HIS A 55 -5.10 -4.40 -8.90
C HIS A 55 -5.03 -2.87 -9.14
N THR A 56 -6.17 -2.18 -9.31
CA THR A 56 -6.22 -0.72 -9.49
C THR A 56 -5.61 0.04 -8.31
N ILE A 57 -5.67 -0.52 -7.10
CA ILE A 57 -5.10 0.11 -5.89
C ILE A 57 -3.58 0.24 -5.94
N ALA A 58 -2.87 -0.54 -6.78
CA ALA A 58 -1.41 -0.51 -6.83
C ALA A 58 -0.88 0.84 -7.33
N LEU A 59 -1.55 1.46 -8.29
CA LEU A 59 -1.12 2.75 -8.85
C LEU A 59 -1.02 3.87 -7.79
N PRO A 60 -2.08 4.21 -7.02
CA PRO A 60 -1.99 5.25 -6.00
C PRO A 60 -0.99 4.90 -4.88
N LEU A 61 -0.86 3.63 -4.50
CA LEU A 61 0.11 3.20 -3.49
C LEU A 61 1.56 3.35 -3.97
N LEU A 62 1.84 3.01 -5.24
CA LEU A 62 3.16 3.19 -5.85
C LEU A 62 3.50 4.67 -6.02
N ARG A 63 2.52 5.53 -6.33
CA ARG A 63 2.74 6.99 -6.36
C ARG A 63 3.11 7.54 -4.98
N ALA A 64 2.42 7.13 -3.93
CA ALA A 64 2.76 7.51 -2.56
C ALA A 64 4.18 7.05 -2.18
N ALA A 65 4.54 5.80 -2.49
CA ALA A 65 5.89 5.28 -2.27
C ALA A 65 6.95 6.05 -3.08
N HIS A 66 6.66 6.34 -4.35
CA HIS A 66 7.53 7.10 -5.25
C HIS A 66 7.77 8.52 -4.74
N ALA A 67 6.73 9.22 -4.30
CA ALA A 67 6.83 10.57 -3.77
C ALA A 67 7.79 10.66 -2.57
N LYS A 68 7.83 9.61 -1.73
CA LYS A 68 8.69 9.55 -0.55
C LYS A 68 10.11 9.07 -0.85
N HIS A 69 10.27 8.12 -1.77
CA HIS A 69 11.53 7.39 -1.95
C HIS A 69 12.21 7.63 -3.30
N GLY A 70 11.61 8.38 -4.22
CA GLY A 70 12.06 8.41 -5.61
C GLY A 70 11.71 7.10 -6.33
N PRO A 71 12.32 6.80 -7.49
CA PRO A 71 12.02 5.57 -8.23
C PRO A 71 12.24 4.32 -7.37
N VAL A 72 11.29 3.39 -7.41
CA VAL A 72 11.33 2.15 -6.63
C VAL A 72 11.44 0.93 -7.54
N ALA A 73 12.06 -0.13 -7.05
CA ALA A 73 11.96 -1.44 -7.67
C ALA A 73 10.65 -2.12 -7.26
N LEU A 74 10.00 -2.81 -8.21
CA LEU A 74 8.79 -3.58 -7.97
C LEU A 74 9.07 -5.07 -8.14
N VAL A 75 8.72 -5.85 -7.12
CA VAL A 75 8.60 -7.31 -7.25
C VAL A 75 7.11 -7.60 -7.40
N HIS A 76 6.70 -8.00 -8.60
CA HIS A 76 5.31 -8.20 -8.98
C HIS A 76 5.05 -9.68 -9.26
N PHE A 77 4.07 -10.25 -8.56
CA PHE A 77 3.63 -11.62 -8.74
C PHE A 77 2.20 -11.60 -9.27
N ASP A 78 2.01 -12.01 -10.52
CA ASP A 78 0.71 -12.03 -11.16
C ASP A 78 0.71 -13.03 -12.33
N ALA A 79 -0.47 -13.47 -12.73
CA ALA A 79 -0.67 -14.23 -13.95
C ALA A 79 -0.69 -13.32 -15.19
N HIS A 80 -0.92 -12.02 -15.01
CA HIS A 80 -1.05 -11.02 -16.08
C HIS A 80 0.05 -9.95 -15.98
N LEU A 81 0.32 -9.26 -17.09
CA LEU A 81 1.39 -8.26 -17.15
C LEU A 81 0.98 -6.91 -16.53
N ASP A 82 -0.30 -6.54 -16.66
CA ASP A 82 -0.90 -5.31 -16.11
C ASP A 82 -0.18 -4.00 -16.49
N THR A 83 0.12 -3.85 -17.79
CA THR A 83 0.77 -2.66 -18.37
C THR A 83 -0.05 -2.00 -19.47
N TRP A 84 -1.38 -2.11 -19.44
CA TRP A 84 -2.29 -1.63 -20.50
C TRP A 84 -3.29 -0.61 -19.98
#